data_AF-A0A7J4P7Q5-F1
#
_entry.id   AF-A0A7J4P7Q5-F1
#
_cell.length_a   1.000
_cell.length_b   1.000
_cell.length_c   1.000
_cell.angle_alpha   90.00
_cell.angle_beta   90.00
_cell.angle_gamma   90.00
#
_symmetry.space_group_name_H-M   'P 1'
#
loop_
_entity.id
_entity.type
_entity.pdbx_description
1 polymer ?
#
loop_
_entity_poly.entity_id
_entity_poly.type
_entity_poly.pdbx_seq_one_letter_code
_entity_poly.pdbx_strand_id
1 'polypeptide(L)' 'SAKIETTFLGKIRGTYVRDAKGKQKAACFECQRKLVTKEALLDALK' A
#
# COMPACT_ATOMS: atom_id res chain seq x y z
N SER A 1 0.77 -9.29 -9.85
CA SER A 1 0.40 -7.91 -9.51
C SER A 1 -0.18 -7.88 -8.11
N ALA A 2 0.49 -7.25 -7.15
CA ALA A 2 -0.07 -7.07 -5.80
C ALA A 2 -1.10 -5.93 -5.86
N LYS A 3 -2.38 -6.26 -6.04
CA LYS A 3 -3.45 -5.26 -6.13
C LYS A 3 -3.94 -4.90 -4.72
N ILE A 4 -4.19 -3.60 -4.51
CA ILE A 4 -4.85 -3.13 -3.29
C ILE A 4 -6.30 -3.60 -3.34
N GLU A 5 -6.66 -4.52 -2.45
CA GLU A 5 -8.05 -4.96 -2.32
C GLU A 5 -8.84 -4.00 -1.43
N THR A 6 -10.07 -3.71 -1.85
CA THR A 6 -11.07 -3.00 -1.05
C THR A 6 -12.11 -3.98 -0.56
N THR A 7 -12.52 -3.84 0.70
CA THR A 7 -13.66 -4.57 1.26
C THR A 7 -14.96 -4.13 0.58
N PHE A 8 -16.03 -4.89 0.77
CA PHE A 8 -17.39 -4.55 0.30
C PHE A 8 -17.85 -3.14 0.75
N LEU A 9 -17.34 -2.67 1.90
CA LEU A 9 -17.60 -1.33 2.45
C LEU A 9 -16.68 -0.23 1.86
N GLY A 10 -15.93 -0.53 0.80
CA GLY A 10 -14.99 0.41 0.17
C GLY A 10 -13.74 0.72 1.00
N LYS A 11 -13.54 0.07 2.16
CA LYS A 11 -12.33 0.24 2.99
C LYS A 11 -11.19 -0.57 2.40
N ILE A 12 -9.99 0.01 2.32
CA ILE A 12 -8.79 -0.72 1.91
C ILE A 12 -8.51 -1.88 2.89
N ARG A 13 -8.09 -3.03 2.39
CA ARG A 13 -7.62 -4.15 3.21
C ARG A 13 -6.10 -4.05 3.39
N GLY A 14 -5.68 -3.03 4.13
CA GLY A 14 -4.28 -2.63 4.21
C GLY A 14 -4.01 -1.51 5.19
N THR A 15 -2.83 -0.91 5.09
CA THR A 15 -2.43 0.28 5.86
C THR A 15 -2.23 1.47 4.92
N TYR A 16 -2.00 2.64 5.49
CA TYR A 16 -1.59 3.83 4.74
C TYR A 16 -0.14 4.16 5.03
N VAL A 17 0.63 4.37 3.96
CA VAL A 17 2.04 4.80 4.05
C VAL A 17 2.17 6.19 3.43
N ARG A 18 2.88 7.09 4.11
CA ARG A 18 3.19 8.42 3.58
C ARG A 18 4.36 8.36 2.62
N ASP A 19 4.15 8.85 1.40
CA ASP A 19 5.20 9.11 0.42
C ASP A 19 6.14 10.24 0.89
N ALA A 20 7.31 10.40 0.24
CA ALA A 20 8.24 11.50 0.50
C ALA A 20 7.59 12.90 0.37
N LYS A 21 6.53 13.03 -0.44
CA LYS A 21 5.74 14.26 -0.57
C LYS A 21 4.64 14.43 0.50
N GLY A 22 4.62 13.56 1.52
CA GLY A 22 3.63 13.58 2.60
C GLY A 22 2.24 13.03 2.23
N LYS A 23 2.03 12.61 0.97
CA LYS A 23 0.76 12.03 0.50
C LYS A 23 0.57 10.62 1.04
N GLN A 24 -0.61 10.32 1.56
CA GLN A 24 -0.96 8.97 1.98
C GLN A 24 -1.24 8.08 0.76
N LYS A 25 -0.63 6.90 0.74
CA LYS A 25 -0.83 5.86 -0.25
C LYS A 25 -1.34 4.62 0.47
N ALA A 26 -2.43 4.05 -0.03
CA ALA A 26 -2.93 2.78 0.47
C ALA A 26 -1.93 1.67 0.12
N ALA A 27 -1.58 0.83 1.08
CA ALA A 27 -0.66 -0.28 0.93
C ALA A 27 -1.33 -1.56 1.43
N CYS A 28 -1.33 -2.63 0.63
CA CYS A 28 -1.94 -3.89 1.06
C CYS A 28 -1.09 -4.56 2.17
N PHE A 29 -1.72 -5.28 3.11
CA PHE A 29 -0.97 -5.95 4.19
C PHE A 29 0.04 -6.97 3.65
N GLU A 30 -0.32 -7.66 2.58
CA GLU A 30 0.59 -8.59 1.90
C GLU A 30 1.76 -7.84 1.23
N CYS A 31 1.50 -6.66 0.68
CA CYS A 31 2.49 -5.78 0.07
C CYS A 31 3.55 -5.37 1.10
N GLN A 32 3.15 -4.97 2.30
CA GLN A 32 4.09 -4.65 3.38
C GLN A 32 4.90 -5.85 3.88
N ARG A 33 4.32 -7.07 3.83
CA ARG A 33 5.04 -8.29 4.21
C ARG A 33 6.06 -8.71 3.17
N LYS A 34 5.74 -8.53 1.88
CA LYS A 34 6.61 -8.89 0.75
C LYS A 34 7.65 -7.81 0.44
N LEU A 35 7.30 -6.54 0.63
CA LEU A 35 8.12 -5.38 0.32
C LEU A 35 8.54 -4.74 1.64
N VAL A 36 9.70 -5.17 2.13
CA VAL A 36 10.26 -4.76 3.44
C VAL A 36 10.68 -3.29 3.42
N THR A 37 11.08 -2.77 2.26
CA THR A 37 11.52 -1.38 2.10
C THR A 37 10.38 -0.48 1.65
N LYS A 38 10.39 0.74 2.20
CA LYS A 38 9.39 1.77 1.90
C LYS A 38 9.44 2.16 0.42
N GLU A 39 10.61 2.22 -0.19
CA GLU A 39 10.77 2.53 -1.61
C GLU A 39 10.15 1.46 -2.50
N ALA A 40 10.41 0.17 -2.22
CA ALA A 40 9.84 -0.91 -3.01
C ALA A 40 8.32 -0.98 -2.88
N LEU A 41 7.80 -0.69 -1.67
CA LEU A 41 6.37 -0.58 -1.44
C LEU A 41 5.77 0.58 -2.24
N LEU A 42 6.38 1.76 -2.24
CA LEU A 42 5.89 2.92 -3.00
C LEU A 42 5.99 2.72 -4.51
N ASP A 43 7.01 2.00 -4.99
CA ASP A 43 7.18 1.70 -6.41
C ASP A 43 6.12 0.71 -6.91
N ALA A 44 5.77 -0.30 -6.12
CA ALA A 44 4.69 -1.25 -6.41
C ALA A 44 3.28 -0.62 -6.37
N LEU A 45 3.15 0.61 -5.86
CA LEU A 45 1.90 1.37 -5.72
C LEU A 45 1.72 2.46 -6.79
N LYS A 46 2.67 2.61 -7.72
CA LYS A 46 2.50 3.47 -8.91
C LYS A 46 1.52 2.85 -9.90
#